data_AF-A0A4R0EQT7-F1
#
_entry.id   AF-A0A4R0EQT7-F1
#
_cell.length_a   1.000
_cell.length_b   1.000
_cell.length_c   1.000
_cell.angle_alpha   90.00
_cell.angle_beta   90.00
_cell.angle_gamma   90.00
#
_symmetry.space_group_name_H-M   'P 1'
#
loop_
_entity.id
_entity.type
_entity.pdbx_description
1 polymer ?
#
loop_
_entity_poly.entity_id
_entity_poly.type
_entity_poly.pdbx_seq_one_letter_code
_entity_poly.pdbx_strand_id
1 'polypeptide(L)'
;MHTLTIAEIFSNLSFYQDNYLSIIQDPERYQTAVEDAYIQVWPVGTQALYLGDLLQLWFSDKWLINSPCQLLLESYSNGRKQPLQRDHDLYLYQLNGSALSGRNNSKVWSISEQKKLSVSLDSVFKYLCIYKATSRPEVPFPELTKSLKSAV
;
A
#
# COMPACT_ATOMS: atom_id res chain seq x y z
N MET A 1 9.26 12.44 13.32
CA MET A 1 8.14 11.99 12.45
C MET A 1 7.70 10.63 12.93
N HIS A 2 6.41 10.45 13.19
CA HIS A 2 5.85 9.16 13.59
C HIS A 2 5.64 8.32 12.32
N THR A 3 6.24 7.13 12.25
CA THR A 3 6.00 6.18 11.16
C THR A 3 4.94 5.20 11.63
N LEU A 4 3.82 5.11 10.92
CA LEU A 4 2.75 4.16 11.24
C LEU A 4 3.12 2.76 10.79
N THR A 5 2.74 1.75 11.58
CA THR A 5 2.77 0.36 11.15
C THR A 5 1.42 -0.04 10.54
N ILE A 6 1.42 -1.07 9.69
CA ILE A 6 0.18 -1.62 9.14
C ILE A 6 -0.78 -2.08 10.27
N ALA A 7 -0.26 -2.70 11.33
CA ALA A 7 -1.05 -3.16 12.46
C ALA A 7 -1.75 -2.02 13.22
N GLU A 8 -1.07 -0.89 13.42
CA GLU A 8 -1.65 0.31 14.04
C GLU A 8 -2.78 0.91 13.20
N ILE A 9 -2.61 0.92 11.87
CA ILE A 9 -3.64 1.39 10.96
C ILE A 9 -4.90 0.53 11.08
N PHE A 10 -4.76 -0.80 11.08
CA PHE A 10 -5.90 -1.71 11.20
C PHE A 10 -6.53 -1.74 12.58
N SER A 11 -5.75 -1.46 13.64
CA SER A 11 -6.28 -1.31 15.01
C SER A 11 -7.18 -0.07 15.15
N ASN A 12 -7.03 0.91 14.25
CA ASN A 12 -7.83 2.14 14.21
C ASN A 12 -8.55 2.32 12.88
N LEU A 13 -8.89 1.22 12.18
CA LEU A 13 -9.41 1.29 10.81
C LEU A 13 -10.68 2.15 10.70
N SER A 14 -11.59 2.05 11.68
CA SER A 14 -12.82 2.84 11.74
C SER A 14 -12.55 4.34 11.76
N PHE A 15 -11.55 4.79 12.53
CA PHE A 15 -11.15 6.20 12.55
C PHE A 15 -10.74 6.68 11.15
N TYR A 16 -9.97 5.88 10.41
CA TYR A 16 -9.55 6.24 9.07
C TYR A 16 -10.71 6.22 8.06
N GLN A 17 -11.69 5.34 8.24
CA GLN A 17 -12.92 5.33 7.44
C GLN A 17 -13.74 6.60 7.68
N ASP A 18 -13.97 6.95 8.95
CA ASP A 18 -14.76 8.12 9.35
C ASP A 18 -14.10 9.44 8.92
N ASN A 19 -12.78 9.48 8.89
CA ASN A 19 -11.99 10.67 8.57
C ASN A 19 -11.37 10.65 7.17
N TYR A 20 -11.75 9.69 6.32
CA TYR A 20 -11.11 9.42 5.03
C TYR A 20 -10.93 10.68 4.16
N LEU A 21 -12.01 11.42 3.93
CA LEU A 21 -11.97 12.61 3.06
C LEU A 21 -11.04 13.70 3.63
N SER A 22 -11.02 13.87 4.95
CA SER A 22 -10.14 14.86 5.59
C SER A 22 -8.65 14.50 5.46
N ILE A 23 -8.33 13.21 5.46
CA ILE A 23 -6.95 12.72 5.35
C ILE A 23 -6.45 12.83 3.91
N ILE A 24 -7.26 12.48 2.91
CA ILE A 24 -6.82 12.50 1.51
C ILE A 24 -6.67 13.92 0.94
N GLN A 25 -7.30 14.91 1.56
CA GLN A 25 -7.26 16.32 1.14
C GLN A 25 -6.16 17.14 1.84
N ASP A 26 -5.67 16.68 2.99
CA ASP A 26 -4.62 17.34 3.76
C ASP A 26 -3.24 16.74 3.42
N PRO A 27 -2.32 17.49 2.76
CA PRO A 27 -1.02 16.96 2.37
C PRO A 27 -0.17 16.41 3.52
N GLU A 28 -0.25 17.02 4.71
CA GLU A 28 0.55 16.58 5.86
C GLU A 28 0.04 15.24 6.39
N ARG A 29 -1.28 15.10 6.53
CA ARG A 29 -1.90 13.83 6.95
C ARG A 29 -1.73 12.75 5.89
N TYR A 30 -1.90 13.11 4.61
CA TYR A 30 -1.74 12.21 3.47
C TYR A 30 -0.36 11.56 3.47
N GLN A 31 0.69 12.37 3.65
CA GLN A 31 2.10 11.97 3.55
C GLN A 31 2.64 11.34 4.85
N THR A 32 1.76 10.92 5.77
CA THR A 32 2.18 10.14 6.94
C THR A 32 2.88 8.85 6.48
N ALA A 33 4.13 8.68 6.91
CA ALA A 33 4.95 7.54 6.53
C ALA A 33 4.39 6.23 7.12
N VAL A 34 4.43 5.16 6.32
CA VAL A 34 3.99 3.83 6.73
C VAL A 34 5.15 2.84 6.56
N GLU A 35 5.43 2.08 7.61
CA GLU A 35 6.49 1.08 7.66
C GLU A 35 6.24 -0.02 6.60
N ASP A 36 7.31 -0.41 5.89
CA ASP A 36 7.31 -1.47 4.87
C ASP A 36 6.33 -1.28 3.70
N ALA A 37 5.68 -0.12 3.58
CA ALA A 37 4.70 0.16 2.54
C ALA A 37 5.39 0.78 1.32
N TYR A 38 5.52 0.00 0.25
CA TYR A 38 6.18 0.45 -0.97
C TYR A 38 5.75 -0.34 -2.19
N ILE A 39 6.03 0.24 -3.35
CA ILE A 39 6.00 -0.40 -4.66
C ILE A 39 7.45 -0.56 -5.12
N GLN A 40 7.87 -1.76 -5.45
CA GLN A 40 9.16 -2.08 -6.07
C GLN A 40 8.90 -3.01 -7.26
N VAL A 41 8.67 -2.43 -8.43
CA VAL A 41 8.32 -3.19 -9.63
C VAL A 41 9.33 -2.90 -10.71
N TRP A 42 10.02 -3.93 -11.22
CA TRP A 42 10.89 -3.77 -12.39
C TRP A 42 10.04 -3.73 -13.69
N PRO A 43 10.34 -2.84 -14.65
CA PRO A 43 11.45 -1.86 -14.70
C PRO A 43 11.10 -0.46 -14.15
N VAL A 44 9.95 -0.29 -13.49
CA VAL A 44 9.43 1.02 -13.06
C VAL A 44 10.23 1.65 -11.91
N GLY A 45 10.75 0.84 -11.00
CA GLY A 45 11.57 1.31 -9.86
C GLY A 45 10.86 1.17 -8.52
N THR A 46 11.36 1.94 -7.54
CA THR A 46 10.89 1.90 -6.14
C THR A 46 10.18 3.19 -5.78
N GLN A 47 9.01 3.08 -5.14
CA GLN A 47 8.20 4.19 -4.69
C GLN A 47 7.64 3.87 -3.28
N ALA A 48 7.90 4.74 -2.31
CA ALA A 48 7.27 4.65 -1.00
C ALA A 48 5.77 4.98 -1.09
N LEU A 49 4.97 4.27 -0.30
CA LEU A 49 3.55 4.52 -0.11
C LEU A 49 3.33 5.20 1.23
N TYR A 50 2.45 6.18 1.22
CA TYR A 50 2.01 6.89 2.43
C TYR A 50 0.62 6.43 2.84
N LEU A 51 0.20 6.85 4.04
CA LEU A 51 -1.14 6.57 4.56
C LEU A 51 -2.23 6.90 3.54
N GLY A 52 -2.18 8.09 2.94
CA GLY A 52 -3.19 8.52 1.97
C GLY A 52 -3.23 7.66 0.69
N ASP A 53 -2.09 7.14 0.23
CA ASP A 53 -2.06 6.22 -0.91
C ASP A 53 -2.79 4.92 -0.55
N LEU A 54 -2.47 4.33 0.61
CA LEU A 54 -3.06 3.08 1.07
C LEU A 54 -4.57 3.20 1.29
N LEU A 55 -5.03 4.27 1.95
CA LEU A 55 -6.46 4.47 2.20
C LEU A 55 -7.24 4.62 0.88
N GLN A 56 -6.72 5.37 -0.09
CA GLN A 56 -7.36 5.46 -1.41
C GLN A 56 -7.47 4.10 -2.09
N LEU A 57 -6.42 3.28 -2.02
CA LEU A 57 -6.36 1.99 -2.70
C LEU A 57 -7.20 0.91 -2.01
N TRP A 58 -7.29 0.95 -0.67
CA TRP A 58 -8.08 0.02 0.12
C TRP A 58 -9.57 0.33 0.08
N PHE A 59 -9.96 1.59 0.30
CA PHE A 59 -11.38 1.97 0.39
C PHE A 59 -12.07 2.10 -0.97
N SER A 60 -11.32 1.95 -2.07
CA SER A 60 -11.87 1.79 -3.43
C SER A 60 -11.88 0.33 -3.91
N ASP A 61 -11.60 -0.61 -2.99
CA ASP A 61 -11.48 -2.05 -3.21
C ASP A 61 -10.43 -2.45 -4.26
N LYS A 62 -9.57 -1.52 -4.71
CA LYS A 62 -8.65 -1.78 -5.81
C LYS A 62 -7.42 -2.59 -5.39
N TRP A 63 -7.01 -2.47 -4.14
CA TRP A 63 -5.91 -3.21 -3.52
C TRP A 63 -6.40 -4.22 -2.47
N LEU A 64 -7.67 -4.62 -2.58
CA LEU A 64 -8.20 -5.79 -1.88
C LEU A 64 -8.02 -7.03 -2.76
N ILE A 65 -7.35 -8.04 -2.22
CA ILE A 65 -7.13 -9.29 -2.93
C ILE A 65 -8.36 -10.19 -2.75
N ASN A 66 -9.39 -9.92 -3.57
CA ASN A 66 -10.65 -10.67 -3.58
C ASN A 66 -10.64 -11.83 -4.60
N SER A 67 -9.63 -11.87 -5.47
CA SER A 67 -9.41 -12.95 -6.45
C SER A 67 -8.54 -14.07 -5.85
N PRO A 68 -8.70 -15.33 -6.29
CA PRO A 68 -7.88 -16.43 -5.80
C PRO A 68 -6.40 -16.10 -5.99
N CYS A 69 -5.66 -15.95 -4.90
CA CYS A 69 -4.23 -15.70 -4.90
C CYS A 69 -3.48 -16.84 -4.19
N GLN A 70 -2.19 -16.98 -4.49
CA GLN A 70 -1.35 -18.00 -3.85
C GLN A 70 -0.68 -17.37 -2.63
N LEU A 71 -1.06 -17.82 -1.44
CA LEU A 71 -0.31 -17.52 -0.22
C LEU A 71 1.09 -18.16 -0.32
N LEU A 72 2.12 -17.35 -0.06
CA LEU A 72 3.48 -17.82 0.17
C LEU A 72 3.64 -17.99 1.69
N LEU A 73 2.98 -19.02 2.24
CA LEU A 73 3.07 -19.35 3.67
C LEU A 73 4.52 -19.76 4.00
N GLU A 74 5.20 -18.95 4.82
CA GLU A 74 6.56 -19.23 5.31
C GLU A 74 6.61 -20.33 6.38
N SER A 75 5.49 -20.90 6.81
CA SER A 75 5.50 -21.94 7.84
C SER A 75 4.32 -22.92 7.73
N TYR A 76 4.70 -24.20 7.70
CA TYR A 76 3.91 -25.43 7.87
C TYR A 76 3.13 -26.01 6.68
N SER A 77 3.53 -27.25 6.36
CA SER A 77 2.87 -28.29 5.56
C SER A 77 3.05 -28.23 4.03
N ASN A 78 4.09 -28.94 3.57
CA ASN A 78 4.14 -29.60 2.26
C ASN A 78 3.89 -28.73 1.03
N GLY A 79 4.60 -27.61 0.85
CA GLY A 79 4.91 -27.01 -0.48
C GLY A 79 3.73 -26.73 -1.42
N ARG A 80 2.48 -26.80 -0.96
CA ARG A 80 1.29 -26.77 -1.79
C ARG A 80 0.71 -25.38 -1.68
N LYS A 81 0.81 -24.63 -2.78
CA LYS A 81 0.14 -23.35 -2.98
C LYS A 81 -1.36 -23.56 -2.76
N GLN A 82 -1.89 -23.07 -1.65
CA GLN A 82 -3.34 -23.13 -1.38
C GLN A 82 -3.98 -21.87 -1.97
N PRO A 83 -5.04 -22.01 -2.80
CA PRO A 83 -5.82 -20.88 -3.25
C PRO A 83 -6.57 -20.28 -2.05
N LEU A 84 -6.30 -19.01 -1.74
CA LEU A 84 -7.06 -18.28 -0.73
C LEU A 84 -8.16 -17.47 -1.43
N GLN A 85 -9.43 -17.79 -1.13
CA GLN A 85 -10.58 -16.98 -1.51
C GLN A 85 -11.25 -16.51 -0.23
N ARG A 86 -10.92 -15.29 0.20
CA ARG A 86 -11.58 -14.61 1.32
C ARG A 86 -11.96 -13.22 0.85
N ASP A 87 -13.23 -12.89 0.96
CA ASP A 87 -13.76 -11.61 0.52
C ASP A 87 -13.37 -10.52 1.53
N HIS A 88 -12.79 -9.41 1.06
CA HIS A 88 -12.39 -8.25 1.87
C HIS A 88 -11.47 -8.55 3.08
N ASP A 89 -10.68 -9.62 3.03
CA ASP A 89 -9.77 -10.01 4.12
C ASP A 89 -8.34 -9.49 3.94
N LEU A 90 -7.89 -9.38 2.68
CA LEU A 90 -6.48 -9.21 2.33
C LEU A 90 -6.22 -7.83 1.73
N TYR A 91 -5.54 -6.98 2.50
CA TYR A 91 -5.24 -5.60 2.13
C TYR A 91 -3.78 -5.50 1.66
N LEU A 92 -3.57 -5.31 0.37
CA LEU A 92 -2.24 -5.16 -0.22
C LEU A 92 -1.59 -3.87 0.27
N TYR A 93 -0.37 -3.94 0.80
CA TYR A 93 0.37 -2.75 1.25
C TYR A 93 1.80 -2.68 0.69
N GLN A 94 2.28 -3.78 0.12
CA GLN A 94 3.58 -3.84 -0.53
C GLN A 94 3.45 -4.57 -1.86
N LEU A 95 3.83 -3.90 -2.94
CA LEU A 95 3.84 -4.47 -4.29
C LEU A 95 5.28 -4.69 -4.70
N ASN A 96 5.74 -5.94 -4.75
CA ASN A 96 7.10 -6.27 -5.17
C ASN A 96 7.10 -7.37 -6.24
N GLY A 97 7.85 -7.13 -7.32
CA GLY A 97 7.97 -8.09 -8.41
C GLY A 97 8.47 -7.49 -9.72
N SER A 98 8.15 -8.18 -10.80
CA SER A 98 8.53 -7.80 -12.16
C SER A 98 7.30 -7.77 -13.06
N ALA A 99 7.08 -6.64 -13.73
CA ALA A 99 6.01 -6.50 -14.71
C ALA A 99 6.21 -7.40 -15.95
N LEU A 100 7.42 -7.94 -16.14
CA LEU A 100 7.82 -8.65 -17.37
C LEU A 100 8.16 -10.13 -17.15
N SER A 101 8.58 -10.54 -15.95
CA SER A 101 9.04 -11.92 -15.69
C SER A 101 8.12 -12.74 -14.80
N GLY A 102 6.97 -12.19 -14.38
CA GLY A 102 5.94 -12.92 -13.61
C GLY A 102 6.33 -13.31 -12.19
N ARG A 103 7.56 -13.01 -11.74
CA ARG A 103 8.01 -13.25 -10.36
C ARG A 103 7.51 -12.11 -9.47
N ASN A 104 6.50 -12.43 -8.67
CA ASN A 104 5.79 -11.47 -7.84
C ASN A 104 5.76 -11.97 -6.39
N ASN A 105 6.28 -11.19 -5.46
CA ASN A 105 6.15 -11.45 -4.03
C ASN A 105 5.72 -10.15 -3.36
N SER A 106 4.46 -10.08 -2.98
CA SER A 106 3.85 -8.89 -2.41
C SER A 106 3.39 -9.18 -0.99
N LYS A 107 3.20 -8.15 -0.17
CA LYS A 107 2.71 -8.33 1.20
C LYS A 107 1.32 -7.73 1.37
N VAL A 108 0.49 -8.48 2.09
CA VAL A 108 -0.88 -8.10 2.45
C VAL A 108 -1.05 -8.16 3.97
N TRP A 109 -1.96 -7.38 4.49
CA TRP A 109 -2.49 -7.56 5.84
C TRP A 109 -3.74 -8.44 5.76
N SER A 110 -3.81 -9.48 6.61
CA SER A 110 -5.04 -10.26 6.80
C SER A 110 -5.80 -9.77 8.03
N ILE A 111 -7.06 -9.39 7.85
CA ILE A 111 -7.96 -9.00 8.95
C ILE A 111 -8.27 -10.21 9.84
N SER A 112 -8.59 -11.35 9.25
CA SER A 112 -8.96 -12.56 9.98
C SER A 112 -7.82 -13.12 10.81
N GLU A 113 -6.58 -12.96 10.35
CA GLU A 113 -5.39 -13.47 11.04
C GLU A 113 -4.61 -12.39 11.80
N GLN A 114 -5.02 -11.12 11.69
CA GLN A 114 -4.36 -9.96 12.30
C GLN A 114 -2.84 -9.95 12.10
N LYS A 115 -2.40 -10.27 10.88
CA LYS A 115 -0.96 -10.40 10.58
C LYS A 115 -0.60 -10.07 9.14
N LYS A 116 0.68 -9.74 8.94
CA LYS A 116 1.32 -9.59 7.62
C LYS A 116 1.46 -10.97 6.96
N LEU A 117 1.05 -11.10 5.70
CA LEU A 117 1.17 -12.32 4.87
C LEU A 117 1.90 -12.01 3.57
N SER A 118 2.64 -12.99 3.05
CA SER A 118 3.27 -12.94 1.73
C SER A 118 2.36 -13.61 0.69
N VAL A 119 2.17 -12.95 -0.46
CA VAL A 119 1.32 -13.43 -1.56
C VAL A 119 2.05 -13.35 -2.90
N SER A 120 1.79 -14.33 -3.75
CA SER A 120 2.14 -14.26 -5.17
C SER A 120 0.93 -13.78 -5.95
N LEU A 121 1.06 -12.59 -6.56
CA LEU A 121 0.04 -12.00 -7.43
C LEU A 121 0.24 -12.47 -8.87
N ASP A 122 -0.84 -12.68 -9.62
CA ASP A 122 -0.76 -13.07 -11.03
C ASP A 122 -0.17 -11.96 -11.91
N SER A 123 -0.43 -10.70 -11.56
CA SER A 123 0.10 -9.54 -12.29
C SER A 123 0.31 -8.35 -11.37
N VAL A 124 1.58 -8.02 -11.08
CA VAL A 124 1.93 -6.77 -10.37
C VAL A 124 1.66 -5.54 -11.23
N PHE A 125 1.69 -5.68 -12.57
CA PHE A 125 1.43 -4.58 -13.50
C PHE A 125 0.00 -4.04 -13.34
N LYS A 126 -0.99 -4.92 -13.15
CA LYS A 126 -2.39 -4.51 -12.87
C LYS A 126 -2.47 -3.57 -11.66
N TYR A 127 -1.87 -3.96 -10.53
CA TYR A 127 -1.89 -3.18 -9.29
C TYR A 127 -1.07 -1.88 -9.40
N LEU A 128 0.02 -1.91 -10.17
CA LEU A 128 0.81 -0.73 -10.48
C LEU A 128 0.01 0.30 -11.29
N CYS A 129 -0.71 -0.12 -12.33
CA CYS A 129 -1.56 0.77 -13.12
C CYS A 129 -2.66 1.41 -12.27
N ILE A 130 -3.28 0.63 -11.39
CA ILE A 130 -4.26 1.12 -10.41
C ILE A 130 -3.64 2.21 -9.54
N TYR A 131 -2.45 1.98 -8.99
CA TYR A 131 -1.74 2.99 -8.19
C TYR A 131 -1.43 4.25 -9.00
N LYS A 132 -0.98 4.11 -10.25
CA LYS A 132 -0.70 5.27 -11.11
C LYS A 132 -1.94 6.10 -11.46
N ALA A 133 -3.15 5.56 -11.25
CA ALA A 133 -4.40 6.28 -11.42
C ALA A 133 -4.85 7.02 -10.14
N THR A 134 -4.17 6.87 -9.01
CA THR A 134 -4.46 7.68 -7.80
C THR A 134 -3.84 9.06 -7.89
N SER A 135 -4.42 10.02 -7.18
CA SER A 135 -3.90 11.38 -7.07
C SER A 135 -3.36 11.62 -5.66
N ARG A 136 -2.22 12.29 -5.56
CA ARG A 136 -1.72 12.86 -4.31
C ARG A 136 -2.14 14.33 -4.24
N PRO A 137 -2.58 14.85 -3.09
CA PRO A 137 -2.79 16.27 -2.94
C PRO A 137 -1.45 17.00 -3.16
N GLU A 138 -1.48 18.04 -3.98
CA GLU A 138 -0.30 18.88 -4.18
C GLU A 138 -0.01 19.61 -2.87
N VAL A 139 1.24 19.58 -2.41
CA VAL A 139 1.67 20.52 -1.38
C VAL A 139 1.67 21.89 -2.06
N PRO A 140 0.90 22.89 -1.59
CA PRO A 140 1.03 24.23 -2.11
C PRO A 140 2.51 24.62 -2.02
N PHE A 141 3.10 25.09 -3.11
CA PHE A 141 4.42 25.74 -3.07
C PHE A 141 4.24 27.17 -2.51
N PRO A 142 4.42 27.42 -1.19
CA PRO A 142 4.96 28.73 -0.84
C PRO A 142 5.98 28.71 0.32
N GLU A 143 6.92 27.75 0.41
CA GLU A 143 8.00 27.87 1.43
C GLU A 143 9.44 27.57 0.96
N LEU A 144 9.68 27.16 -0.29
CA LEU A 144 11.06 27.02 -0.79
C LEU A 144 11.70 28.34 -1.24
N THR A 145 10.91 29.39 -1.51
CA THR A 145 11.44 30.68 -1.99
C THR A 145 11.75 31.70 -0.91
N LYS A 146 11.42 31.44 0.37
CA LYS A 146 11.80 32.33 1.48
C LYS A 146 13.24 32.11 1.96
N SER A 147 13.75 30.88 1.86
CA SER A 147 15.13 30.55 2.28
C SER A 147 16.20 31.06 1.29
N LEU A 148 15.87 31.23 0.00
CA LEU A 148 16.82 31.66 -1.02
C LEU A 148 16.92 33.18 -1.21
N LYS A 149 16.13 33.99 -0.48
CA LYS A 149 16.12 35.45 -0.62
C LYS A 149 16.84 36.23 0.49
N SER A 150 17.49 35.57 1.46
CA SER A 150 18.27 36.28 2.51
C SER A 150 19.79 36.19 2.35
N ALA A 151 20.29 35.85 1.17
CA ALA A 151 21.71 35.91 0.85
C ALA A 151 21.95 36.92 -0.30
N VAL A 152 21.76 38.20 0.00
CA VAL A 152 22.37 39.35 -0.71
C VAL A 152 22.75 40.39 0.33
#